data_AF-A0A3D6F0D1-F1
#
_entry.id   AF-A0A3D6F0D1-F1
#
_cell.length_a   1.000
_cell.length_b   1.000
_cell.length_c   1.000
_cell.angle_alpha   90.00
_cell.angle_beta   90.00
_cell.angle_gamma   90.00
#
_symmetry.space_group_name_H-M   'P 1'
#
loop_
_entity.id
_entity.type
_entity.pdbx_description
1 polymer ?
#
loop_
_entity_poly.entity_id
_entity_poly.type
_entity_poly.pdbx_seq_one_letter_code
_entity_poly.pdbx_strand_id
1 'polypeptide(L)'
;YIFYSAQGRFPSLRFEAYEFVVFTLIINLTAFIAWQFDKMLDKWIDWRTHFLLRFISGFFLNGILVLLFSVTASVLLLEVRNDDVIKMGILLIITLFISEIFYGLFYSYRYYAKTQVESMRLDRLQLELQFNSLKTQISPHYLFNCLNTVSSLLFKDTAMAEQFIRRMADTFRYVIDNQKEKLVTVSEEIEFV
;
A
#
# COMPACT_ATOMS: atom_id res chain seq x y z
N TYR A 1 44.27 -4.33 16.77
CA TYR A 1 45.36 -5.19 17.24
C TYR A 1 46.72 -4.84 16.63
N ILE A 2 46.86 -4.70 15.30
CA ILE A 2 48.16 -4.40 14.67
C ILE A 2 48.69 -3.00 15.06
N PHE A 3 47.81 -1.99 15.15
CA PHE A 3 48.15 -0.61 15.53
C PHE A 3 48.75 -0.47 16.94
N TYR A 4 48.12 -1.09 17.94
CA TYR A 4 48.56 -1.03 19.34
C TYR A 4 49.86 -1.81 19.61
N SER A 5 50.11 -2.90 18.86
CA SER A 5 51.38 -3.63 18.98
C SER A 5 52.58 -2.85 18.43
N ALA A 6 52.35 -1.97 17.45
CA ALA A 6 53.40 -1.15 16.84
C ALA A 6 53.75 0.11 17.65
N GLN A 7 52.80 0.65 18.43
CA GLN A 7 52.98 1.88 19.20
C GLN A 7 53.28 1.66 20.69
N GLY A 8 53.27 0.41 21.18
CA GLY A 8 53.57 0.10 22.59
C GLY A 8 52.56 0.68 23.61
N ARG A 9 51.37 1.08 23.15
CA ARG A 9 50.29 1.64 23.99
C ARG A 9 49.17 0.61 24.11
N PHE A 10 48.67 0.38 25.33
CA PHE A 10 47.46 -0.40 25.54
C PHE A 10 46.23 0.43 25.12
N PRO A 11 45.20 -0.20 24.51
CA PRO A 11 43.96 0.50 24.18
C PRO A 11 43.30 1.03 25.46
N SER A 12 43.16 2.36 25.55
CA SER A 12 42.46 2.99 26.67
C SER A 12 40.97 3.06 26.38
N LEU A 13 40.18 2.23 27.06
CA LEU A 13 38.71 2.11 26.89
C LEU A 13 37.94 3.44 26.90
N ARG A 14 38.42 4.47 27.62
CA ARG A 14 37.71 5.76 27.73
C ARG A 14 37.83 6.66 26.50
N PHE A 15 38.97 6.63 25.81
CA PHE A 15 39.18 7.48 24.63
C PHE A 15 38.49 6.87 23.40
N GLU A 16 38.55 5.55 23.27
CA GLU A 16 37.88 4.80 22.18
C GLU A 16 36.35 4.83 22.28
N ALA A 17 35.78 4.88 23.49
CA ALA A 17 34.33 4.91 23.66
C ALA A 17 33.69 6.20 23.10
N TYR A 18 34.35 7.34 23.24
CA TYR A 18 33.84 8.61 22.69
C TYR A 18 33.85 8.59 21.15
N GLU A 19 34.96 8.20 20.54
CA GLU A 19 35.08 8.11 19.09
C GLU A 19 34.08 7.11 18.49
N PHE A 20 33.90 5.95 19.15
CA PHE A 20 32.92 4.96 18.74
C PHE A 20 31.48 5.48 18.77
N VAL A 21 31.11 6.19 19.84
CA VAL A 21 29.76 6.77 19.97
C VAL A 21 29.54 7.86 18.93
N VAL A 22 30.50 8.77 18.74
CA VAL A 22 30.42 9.82 17.72
C VAL A 22 30.29 9.23 16.32
N PHE A 23 31.13 8.25 15.98
CA PHE A 23 31.08 7.57 14.69
C PHE A 23 29.73 6.87 14.45
N THR A 24 29.20 6.18 15.45
CA THR A 24 27.91 5.51 15.38
C THR A 24 26.78 6.51 15.15
N LEU A 25 26.78 7.64 15.85
CA LEU A 25 25.77 8.69 15.67
C LEU A 25 25.82 9.27 14.27
N ILE A 26 27.02 9.56 13.74
CA ILE A 26 27.13 10.15 12.40
C ILE A 26 26.69 9.15 11.32
N ILE A 27 27.08 7.87 11.40
CA ILE A 27 26.61 6.84 10.45
C ILE A 27 25.08 6.76 10.45
N ASN A 28 24.45 6.72 11.62
CA ASN A 28 22.99 6.66 11.72
C ASN A 28 22.33 7.92 11.14
N LEU A 29 22.92 9.10 11.36
CA LEU A 29 22.45 10.35 10.79
C LEU A 29 22.57 10.34 9.26
N THR A 30 23.70 9.91 8.71
CA THR A 30 23.91 9.77 7.26
C THR A 30 22.92 8.78 6.65
N ALA A 31 22.71 7.62 7.29
CA ALA A 31 21.72 6.65 6.85
C ALA A 31 20.29 7.21 6.89
N PHE A 32 19.95 7.99 7.92
CA PHE A 32 18.65 8.66 7.99
C PHE A 32 18.47 9.69 6.87
N ILE A 33 19.50 10.49 6.58
CA ILE A 33 19.48 11.46 5.48
C ILE A 33 19.33 10.77 4.13
N ALA A 34 20.09 9.70 3.86
CA ALA A 34 19.96 8.87 2.66
C ALA A 34 18.53 8.39 2.48
N TRP A 35 17.94 7.82 3.54
CA TRP A 35 16.55 7.35 3.53
C TRP A 35 15.53 8.45 3.24
N GLN A 36 15.73 9.67 3.74
CA GLN A 36 14.85 10.80 3.43
C GLN A 36 14.96 11.20 1.95
N PHE A 37 16.17 11.21 1.39
CA PHE A 37 16.38 11.48 -0.02
C PHE A 37 15.77 10.40 -0.90
N ASP A 38 15.91 9.13 -0.55
CA ASP A 38 15.28 8.02 -1.29
C ASP A 38 13.76 8.13 -1.28
N LYS A 39 13.17 8.44 -0.12
CA LYS A 39 11.73 8.72 -0.03
C LYS A 39 11.29 9.92 -0.85
N MET A 40 12.13 10.94 -0.92
CA MET A 40 11.85 12.09 -1.76
C MET A 40 11.90 11.65 -3.23
N LEU A 41 12.96 10.98 -3.67
CA LEU A 41 13.11 10.46 -5.04
C LEU A 41 11.94 9.58 -5.44
N ASP A 42 11.44 8.71 -4.56
CA ASP A 42 10.30 7.82 -4.83
C ASP A 42 9.01 8.59 -5.18
N LYS A 43 8.86 9.85 -4.74
CA LYS A 43 7.72 10.70 -5.12
C LYS A 43 7.83 11.27 -6.54
N TRP A 44 9.06 11.46 -7.03
CA TRP A 44 9.32 12.08 -8.33
C TRP A 44 9.58 11.04 -9.41
N ILE A 45 10.19 9.91 -9.04
CA ILE A 45 10.63 8.85 -9.94
C ILE A 45 10.18 7.51 -9.34
N ASP A 46 9.07 6.98 -9.86
CA ASP A 46 8.53 5.67 -9.43
C ASP A 46 9.40 4.54 -9.99
N TRP A 47 9.85 3.64 -9.11
CA TRP A 47 10.61 2.43 -9.43
C TRP A 47 9.98 1.55 -10.53
N ARG A 48 8.66 1.58 -10.69
CA ARG A 48 7.94 0.73 -11.65
C ARG A 48 7.95 1.29 -13.06
N THR A 49 7.84 2.60 -13.19
CA THR A 49 7.77 3.27 -14.51
C THR A 49 9.16 3.61 -15.02
N HIS A 50 10.07 3.97 -14.13
CA HIS A 50 11.41 4.47 -14.47
C HIS A 50 12.51 3.77 -13.65
N PHE A 51 12.52 2.43 -13.67
CA PHE A 51 13.46 1.62 -12.89
C PHE A 51 14.92 2.06 -13.04
N LEU A 52 15.43 2.14 -14.28
CA LEU A 52 16.83 2.50 -14.53
C LEU A 52 17.16 3.92 -14.06
N LEU A 53 16.28 4.88 -14.32
CA LEU A 53 16.49 6.27 -13.92
C LEU A 53 16.48 6.41 -12.39
N ARG A 54 15.58 5.72 -11.70
CA ARG A 54 15.50 5.71 -10.23
C ARG A 54 16.71 5.03 -9.61
N PHE A 55 17.15 3.91 -10.18
CA PHE A 55 18.32 3.18 -9.72
C PHE A 55 19.59 4.02 -9.86
N ILE A 56 19.81 4.61 -11.04
CA ILE A 56 20.98 5.45 -11.32
C ILE A 56 20.97 6.70 -10.43
N SER A 57 19.84 7.41 -10.33
CA SER A 57 19.75 8.61 -9.49
C SER A 57 19.97 8.30 -8.01
N GLY A 58 19.39 7.21 -7.48
CA GLY A 58 19.62 6.75 -6.10
C GLY A 58 21.09 6.41 -5.85
N PHE A 59 21.67 5.58 -6.72
CA PHE A 59 23.06 5.15 -6.63
C PHE A 59 24.03 6.33 -6.60
N PHE A 60 23.87 7.32 -7.48
CA PHE A 60 24.74 8.49 -7.49
C PHE A 60 24.50 9.43 -6.31
N LEU A 61 23.25 9.67 -5.92
CA LEU A 61 22.93 10.53 -4.78
C LEU A 61 23.47 9.94 -3.47
N ASN A 62 23.20 8.66 -3.22
CA ASN A 62 23.69 7.93 -2.05
C ASN A 62 25.22 7.80 -2.09
N GLY A 63 25.81 7.56 -3.27
CA GLY A 63 27.26 7.56 -3.46
C GLY A 63 27.91 8.88 -3.08
N ILE A 64 27.37 10.02 -3.54
CA ILE A 64 27.85 11.36 -3.17
C ILE A 64 27.74 11.58 -1.65
N LEU A 65 26.61 11.20 -1.05
CA LEU A 65 26.39 11.36 0.39
C LEU A 65 27.43 10.58 1.22
N VAL A 66 27.68 9.32 0.86
CA VAL A 66 28.64 8.47 1.57
C VAL A 66 30.08 8.93 1.32
N LEU A 67 30.41 9.43 0.12
CA LEU A 67 31.72 10.03 -0.16
C LEU A 67 31.96 11.28 0.67
N LEU A 68 30.99 12.19 0.76
CA LEU A 68 31.07 13.39 1.61
C LEU A 68 31.28 13.02 3.08
N PHE A 69 30.55 12.01 3.57
CA PHE A 69 30.76 11.49 4.92
C PHE A 69 32.17 10.92 5.10
N SER A 70 32.63 10.11 4.15
CA SER A 70 33.95 9.46 4.21
C SER A 70 35.09 10.48 4.25
N VAL A 71 35.00 11.55 3.44
CA VAL A 71 35.98 12.65 3.44
C VAL A 71 35.93 13.41 4.77
N THR A 72 34.73 13.76 5.25
CA THR A 72 34.57 14.49 6.53
C THR A 72 35.11 13.67 7.70
N ALA A 73 34.81 12.37 7.75
CA ALA A 73 35.32 11.45 8.75
C ALA A 73 36.85 11.33 8.68
N SER A 74 37.44 11.27 7.48
CA SER A 74 38.90 11.20 7.31
C SER A 74 39.64 12.44 7.81
N VAL A 75 39.06 13.63 7.66
CA VAL A 75 39.63 14.89 8.15
C VAL A 75 39.52 14.99 9.68
N LEU A 76 38.43 14.49 10.26
CA LEU A 76 38.17 14.58 11.69
C LEU A 76 38.88 13.50 12.53
N LEU A 77 39.07 12.30 11.98
CA LEU A 77 39.61 11.14 12.70
C LEU A 77 41.11 10.86 12.43
N LEU A 78 41.76 11.73 11.64
CA LEU A 78 43.22 11.87 11.46
C LEU A 78 44.09 10.65 11.08
N GLU A 79 43.56 9.45 10.81
CA GLU A 79 44.38 8.34 10.31
C GLU A 79 43.61 7.46 9.31
N VAL A 80 43.72 7.79 8.02
CA VAL A 80 43.34 6.88 6.92
C VAL A 80 44.62 6.47 6.20
N ARG A 81 44.92 5.17 6.21
CA ARG A 81 46.10 4.61 5.54
C ARG A 81 45.80 4.37 4.06
N ASN A 82 46.70 4.81 3.17
CA ASN A 82 46.49 4.79 1.72
C ASN A 82 46.21 3.39 1.12
N ASP A 83 46.83 2.34 1.64
CA ASP A 83 46.65 0.97 1.13
C ASP A 83 45.24 0.40 1.37
N ASP A 84 44.52 0.95 2.35
CA ASP A 84 43.18 0.50 2.71
C ASP A 84 42.09 1.23 1.89
N VAL A 85 42.43 2.34 1.23
CA VAL A 85 41.47 3.21 0.51
C VAL A 85 40.85 2.50 -0.70
N ILE A 86 41.65 1.80 -1.51
CA ILE A 86 41.14 1.13 -2.72
C ILE A 86 40.19 -0.01 -2.35
N LYS A 87 40.54 -0.82 -1.34
CA LYS A 87 39.71 -1.92 -0.85
C LYS A 87 38.39 -1.40 -0.29
N MET A 88 38.43 -0.33 0.51
CA MET A 88 37.24 0.31 1.06
C MET A 88 36.36 0.91 -0.04
N GLY A 89 36.94 1.52 -1.07
CA GLY A 89 36.21 2.02 -2.23
C GLY A 89 35.46 0.92 -3.00
N ILE A 90 36.12 -0.22 -3.25
CA ILE A 90 35.47 -1.37 -3.92
C ILE A 90 34.33 -1.91 -3.06
N LEU A 91 34.56 -2.13 -1.76
CA LEU A 91 33.53 -2.61 -0.83
C LEU A 91 32.34 -1.67 -0.76
N LEU A 92 32.58 -0.36 -0.76
CA LEU A 92 31.55 0.67 -0.74
C LEU A 92 30.69 0.65 -2.00
N ILE A 93 31.30 0.54 -3.19
CA ILE A 93 30.57 0.42 -4.46
C ILE A 93 29.67 -0.82 -4.46
N ILE A 94 30.22 -1.98 -4.05
CA ILE A 94 29.46 -3.23 -3.98
C ILE A 94 28.30 -3.09 -2.98
N THR A 95 28.57 -2.50 -1.82
CA THR A 95 27.55 -2.31 -0.77
C THR A 95 26.43 -1.40 -1.24
N LEU A 96 26.76 -0.26 -1.87
CA LEU A 96 25.77 0.67 -2.44
C LEU A 96 24.92 0.01 -3.52
N PHE A 97 25.56 -0.77 -4.41
CA PHE A 97 24.85 -1.48 -5.47
C PHE A 97 23.85 -2.49 -4.91
N ILE A 98 24.29 -3.29 -3.93
CA ILE A 98 23.44 -4.27 -3.25
C ILE A 98 22.31 -3.56 -2.50
N SER A 99 22.59 -2.47 -1.77
CA SER A 99 21.56 -1.74 -1.02
C SER A 99 20.48 -1.16 -1.92
N GLU A 100 20.84 -0.64 -3.09
CA GLU A 100 19.86 -0.11 -4.06
C GLU A 100 18.97 -1.22 -4.64
N ILE A 101 19.56 -2.39 -4.94
CA ILE A 101 18.77 -3.55 -5.37
C ILE A 101 17.76 -3.94 -4.28
N PHE A 102 18.21 -4.09 -3.04
CA PHE A 102 17.33 -4.46 -1.93
C PHE A 102 16.26 -3.41 -1.67
N TYR A 103 16.61 -2.12 -1.74
CA TYR A 103 15.65 -1.03 -1.58
C TYR A 103 14.56 -1.09 -2.64
N GLY A 104 14.93 -1.21 -3.92
CA GLY A 104 13.98 -1.31 -5.03
C GLY A 104 13.07 -2.54 -4.94
N LEU A 105 13.62 -3.70 -4.56
CA LEU A 105 12.84 -4.92 -4.33
C LEU A 105 11.83 -4.74 -3.19
N PHE A 106 12.26 -4.17 -2.06
CA PHE A 106 11.42 -3.93 -0.91
C PHE A 106 10.31 -2.91 -1.21
N TYR A 107 10.64 -1.83 -1.92
CA TYR A 107 9.69 -0.84 -2.39
C TYR A 107 8.62 -1.49 -3.28
N SER A 108 9.03 -2.26 -4.28
CA SER A 108 8.13 -2.96 -5.20
C SER A 108 7.20 -3.93 -4.49
N TYR A 109 7.75 -4.75 -3.57
CA TYR A 109 6.96 -5.67 -2.77
C TYR A 109 5.90 -4.96 -1.92
N ARG A 110 6.29 -3.90 -1.20
CA ARG A 110 5.36 -3.13 -0.37
C ARG A 110 4.27 -2.47 -1.19
N TYR A 111 4.63 -1.93 -2.35
CA TYR A 111 3.67 -1.34 -3.26
C TYR A 111 2.66 -2.39 -3.74
N TYR A 112 3.14 -3.53 -4.22
CA TYR A 112 2.29 -4.63 -4.69
C TYR A 112 1.32 -5.13 -3.61
N ALA A 113 1.81 -5.33 -2.38
CA ALA A 113 0.98 -5.71 -1.25
C ALA A 113 -0.11 -4.67 -0.96
N LYS A 114 0.24 -3.38 -0.98
CA LYS A 114 -0.73 -2.29 -0.77
C LYS A 114 -1.80 -2.27 -1.86
N THR A 115 -1.42 -2.41 -3.13
CA THR A 115 -2.36 -2.42 -4.26
C THR A 115 -3.32 -3.60 -4.19
N GLN A 116 -2.86 -4.80 -3.80
CA GLN A 116 -3.74 -5.95 -3.61
C GLN A 116 -4.79 -5.71 -2.52
N VAL A 117 -4.37 -5.14 -1.38
CA VAL A 117 -5.30 -4.81 -0.29
C VAL A 117 -6.32 -3.76 -0.73
N GLU A 118 -5.88 -2.74 -1.46
CA GLU A 118 -6.77 -1.71 -2.00
C GLU A 118 -7.78 -2.31 -3.00
N SER A 119 -7.33 -3.21 -3.88
CA SER A 119 -8.20 -3.90 -4.85
C SER A 119 -9.27 -4.73 -4.14
N MET A 120 -8.89 -5.56 -3.17
CA MET A 120 -9.85 -6.35 -2.38
C MET A 120 -10.86 -5.46 -1.65
N ARG A 121 -10.42 -4.29 -1.17
CA ARG A 121 -11.30 -3.32 -0.52
C ARG A 121 -12.31 -2.72 -1.51
N LEU A 122 -11.87 -2.38 -2.72
CA LEU A 122 -12.74 -1.87 -3.78
C LEU A 122 -13.75 -2.92 -4.22
N ASP A 123 -13.33 -4.17 -4.40
CA ASP A 123 -14.23 -5.29 -4.77
C ASP A 123 -15.30 -5.50 -3.69
N ARG A 124 -14.90 -5.46 -2.41
CA ARG A 124 -15.84 -5.55 -1.29
C ARG A 124 -16.84 -4.40 -1.27
N LEU A 125 -16.37 -3.17 -1.49
CA LEU A 125 -17.24 -2.00 -1.56
C LEU A 125 -18.23 -2.12 -2.73
N GLN A 126 -17.77 -2.61 -3.89
CA GLN A 126 -18.63 -2.84 -5.04
C GLN A 126 -19.71 -3.88 -4.72
N LEU A 127 -19.36 -5.00 -4.09
CA LEU A 127 -20.33 -6.02 -3.66
C LEU A 127 -21.34 -5.45 -2.66
N GLU A 128 -20.89 -4.62 -1.72
CA GLU A 128 -21.76 -3.95 -0.75
C GLU A 128 -22.74 -2.99 -1.44
N LEU A 129 -22.28 -2.22 -2.42
CA LEU A 129 -23.15 -1.34 -3.21
C LEU A 129 -24.15 -2.13 -4.05
N GLN A 130 -23.72 -3.23 -4.67
CA GLN A 130 -24.63 -4.13 -5.41
C GLN A 130 -25.68 -4.75 -4.49
N PHE A 131 -25.26 -5.23 -3.31
CA PHE A 131 -26.16 -5.77 -2.30
C PHE A 131 -27.17 -4.73 -1.81
N ASN A 132 -26.71 -3.52 -1.49
CA ASN A 132 -27.58 -2.43 -1.06
C ASN A 132 -28.57 -2.02 -2.17
N SER A 133 -28.12 -1.98 -3.43
CA SER A 133 -29.01 -1.73 -4.57
C SER A 133 -30.09 -2.80 -4.69
N LEU A 134 -29.71 -4.08 -4.63
CA LEU A 134 -30.67 -5.20 -4.63
C LEU A 134 -31.65 -5.10 -3.46
N LYS A 135 -31.17 -4.73 -2.27
CA LYS A 135 -32.03 -4.54 -1.08
C LYS A 135 -33.02 -3.39 -1.26
N THR A 136 -32.62 -2.27 -1.85
CA THR A 136 -33.51 -1.11 -2.06
C THR A 136 -34.61 -1.39 -3.07
N GLN A 137 -34.41 -2.32 -4.01
CA GLN A 137 -35.44 -2.72 -4.99
C GLN A 137 -36.60 -3.47 -4.32
N ILE A 138 -36.35 -4.15 -3.19
CA ILE A 138 -37.40 -4.73 -2.35
C ILE A 138 -37.72 -3.70 -1.26
N SER A 139 -38.74 -2.86 -1.47
CA SER A 139 -39.23 -1.96 -0.42
C SER A 139 -39.72 -2.80 0.77
N PRO A 140 -39.00 -2.83 1.91
CA PRO A 140 -39.41 -3.67 3.04
C PRO A 140 -40.77 -3.23 3.55
N HIS A 141 -41.06 -1.92 3.49
CA HIS A 141 -42.34 -1.35 3.83
C HIS A 141 -43.47 -1.86 2.92
N TYR A 142 -43.23 -1.97 1.61
CA TYR A 142 -44.23 -2.53 0.69
C TYR A 142 -44.50 -4.00 1.01
N LEU A 143 -43.45 -4.80 1.27
CA LEU A 143 -43.59 -6.19 1.66
C LEU A 143 -44.39 -6.34 2.96
N PHE A 144 -44.08 -5.57 4.00
CA PHE A 144 -44.84 -5.58 5.26
C PHE A 144 -46.30 -5.17 5.06
N ASN A 145 -46.57 -4.17 4.21
CA ASN A 145 -47.93 -3.76 3.89
C ASN A 145 -48.69 -4.87 3.19
N CYS A 146 -48.10 -5.51 2.19
CA CYS A 146 -48.73 -6.64 1.51
C CYS A 146 -49.05 -7.78 2.49
N LEU A 147 -48.13 -8.13 3.41
CA LEU A 147 -48.37 -9.15 4.44
C LEU A 147 -49.50 -8.76 5.39
N ASN A 148 -49.55 -7.51 5.83
CA ASN A 148 -50.63 -7.00 6.68
C ASN A 148 -51.99 -7.03 5.96
N THR A 149 -52.03 -6.62 4.68
CA THR A 149 -53.24 -6.69 3.87
C THR A 149 -53.71 -8.13 3.70
N VAL A 150 -52.82 -9.06 3.36
CA VAL A 150 -53.14 -10.50 3.27
C VAL A 150 -53.68 -11.02 4.60
N SER A 151 -53.04 -10.69 5.72
CA SER A 151 -53.49 -11.09 7.06
C SER A 151 -54.90 -10.58 7.35
N SER A 152 -55.22 -9.33 6.98
CA SER A 152 -56.57 -8.78 7.15
C SER A 152 -57.61 -9.43 6.24
N LEU A 153 -57.23 -9.77 5.00
CA LEU A 153 -58.12 -10.38 4.00
C LEU A 153 -58.41 -11.84 4.34
N LEU A 154 -57.44 -12.58 4.89
CA LEU A 154 -57.62 -13.97 5.32
C LEU A 154 -58.82 -14.17 6.25
N PHE A 155 -59.09 -13.20 7.13
CA PHE A 155 -60.23 -13.26 8.06
C PHE A 155 -61.54 -12.69 7.49
N LYS A 156 -61.46 -11.89 6.42
CA LYS A 156 -62.61 -11.17 5.84
C LYS A 156 -63.17 -11.85 4.60
N ASP A 157 -62.27 -12.20 3.67
CA ASP A 157 -62.56 -12.80 2.38
C ASP A 157 -61.32 -13.58 1.90
N THR A 158 -61.38 -14.90 2.06
CA THR A 158 -60.30 -15.80 1.68
C THR A 158 -60.04 -15.85 0.18
N ALA A 159 -61.08 -15.65 -0.66
CA ALA A 159 -60.91 -15.66 -2.11
C ALA A 159 -60.19 -14.39 -2.58
N MET A 160 -60.51 -13.23 -1.99
CA MET A 160 -59.80 -11.99 -2.23
C MET A 160 -58.34 -12.06 -1.72
N ALA A 161 -58.11 -12.71 -0.58
CA ALA A 161 -56.76 -12.95 -0.07
C ALA A 161 -55.92 -13.77 -1.07
N GLU A 162 -56.47 -14.83 -1.66
CA GLU A 162 -55.78 -15.65 -2.66
C GLU A 162 -55.41 -14.82 -3.91
N GLN A 163 -56.35 -14.03 -4.44
CA GLN A 163 -56.07 -13.17 -5.60
C GLN A 163 -54.98 -12.12 -5.30
N PHE A 164 -55.00 -11.54 -4.09
CA PHE A 164 -53.99 -10.58 -3.66
C PHE A 164 -52.60 -11.23 -3.59
N ILE A 165 -52.48 -12.44 -3.03
CA ILE A 165 -51.22 -13.18 -2.98
C ILE A 165 -50.67 -13.45 -4.39
N ARG A 166 -51.54 -13.86 -5.33
CA ARG A 166 -51.13 -14.11 -6.73
C ARG A 166 -50.60 -12.84 -7.40
N ARG A 167 -51.34 -11.72 -7.32
CA ARG A 167 -50.91 -10.43 -7.87
C ARG A 167 -49.61 -9.94 -7.23
N MET A 168 -49.47 -10.08 -5.91
CA MET A 168 -48.24 -9.74 -5.20
C MET A 168 -47.06 -10.55 -5.74
N ALA A 169 -47.22 -11.87 -5.93
CA ALA A 169 -46.16 -12.72 -6.49
C ALA A 169 -45.78 -12.31 -7.91
N ASP A 170 -46.74 -11.93 -8.75
CA ASP A 170 -46.50 -11.47 -10.12
C ASP A 170 -45.76 -10.11 -10.13
N THR A 171 -46.12 -9.17 -9.24
CA THR A 171 -45.38 -7.90 -9.06
C THR A 171 -43.94 -8.11 -8.61
N PHE A 172 -43.69 -8.98 -7.64
CA PHE A 172 -42.31 -9.29 -7.23
C PHE A 172 -41.52 -9.97 -8.35
N ARG A 173 -42.15 -10.86 -9.11
CA ARG A 173 -41.52 -11.52 -10.26
C ARG A 173 -41.15 -10.50 -11.34
N TYR A 174 -42.05 -9.58 -11.69
CA TYR A 174 -41.77 -8.50 -12.65
C TYR A 174 -40.61 -7.59 -12.22
N VAL A 175 -40.57 -7.18 -10.95
CA VAL A 175 -39.48 -6.33 -10.41
C VAL A 175 -38.14 -7.06 -10.43
N ILE A 176 -38.12 -8.37 -10.19
CA ILE A 176 -36.90 -9.19 -10.22
C ILE A 176 -36.46 -9.51 -11.66
N ASP A 177 -37.39 -9.85 -12.56
CA ASP A 177 -37.07 -10.27 -13.92
C ASP A 177 -36.64 -9.08 -14.80
N ASN A 178 -37.21 -7.89 -14.58
CA ASN A 178 -36.81 -6.67 -15.28
C ASN A 178 -35.57 -5.97 -14.67
N GLN A 179 -34.82 -6.65 -13.80
CA GLN A 179 -33.61 -6.13 -13.14
C GLN A 179 -32.51 -5.62 -14.10
N LYS A 180 -32.46 -6.11 -15.34
CA LYS A 180 -31.36 -5.82 -16.27
C LYS A 180 -31.67 -4.68 -17.25
N GLU A 181 -32.94 -4.37 -17.44
CA GLU A 181 -33.40 -3.34 -18.38
C GLU A 181 -33.52 -2.00 -17.62
N LYS A 182 -32.64 -1.03 -17.94
CA LYS A 182 -32.70 0.32 -17.33
C LYS A 182 -33.99 1.08 -17.68
N LEU A 183 -34.70 0.65 -18.72
CA LEU A 183 -35.92 1.24 -19.25
C LEU A 183 -36.79 0.09 -19.78
N VAL A 184 -38.04 0.02 -19.35
CA VAL A 184 -39.08 -0.80 -20.00
C VAL A 184 -39.93 0.10 -20.89
N THR A 185 -40.49 -0.45 -21.96
CA THR A 185 -41.39 0.32 -22.82
C THR A 185 -42.73 0.55 -22.12
N VAL A 186 -43.39 1.66 -22.43
CA VAL A 186 -44.75 1.96 -21.92
C VAL A 186 -45.74 0.85 -22.30
N SER A 187 -45.52 0.17 -23.43
CA SER A 187 -46.36 -0.96 -23.84
C SER A 187 -46.23 -2.16 -22.88
N GLU A 188 -45.02 -2.49 -22.43
CA GLU A 188 -44.78 -3.58 -21.47
C GLU A 188 -45.31 -3.24 -20.07
N GLU A 189 -45.28 -1.97 -19.68
CA GLU A 189 -45.84 -1.50 -18.41
C GLU A 189 -47.38 -1.58 -18.42
N ILE A 190 -48.02 -1.24 -19.54
CA ILE A 190 -49.49 -1.34 -19.70
C ILE A 190 -49.97 -2.80 -19.77
N GLU A 191 -49.19 -3.72 -20.35
CA GLU A 191 -49.56 -5.14 -20.41
C GLU A 191 -49.46 -5.84 -19.05
N PHE A 192 -48.66 -5.29 -18.14
CA PHE A 192 -48.46 -5.84 -16.79
C PHE A 192 -49.51 -5.38 -15.75
N VAL A 193 -50.08 -4.18 -15.89
CA VAL A 193 -51.03 -3.54 -14.94
C VAL A 193 -52.48 -3.92 -15.22
#